data_AF-A0AAE7AZS5-F1
#
_entry.id   AF-A0AAE7AZS5-F1
#
_cell.length_a   1.000
_cell.length_b   1.000
_cell.length_c   1.000
_cell.angle_alpha   90.00
_cell.angle_beta   90.00
_cell.angle_gamma   90.00
#
_symmetry.space_group_name_H-M   'P 1'
#
loop_
_entity.id
_entity.type
_entity.pdbx_description
1 polymer ?
#
loop_
_entity_poly.entity_id
_entity_poly.type
_entity_poly.pdbx_seq_one_letter_code
_entity_poly.pdbx_strand_id
1 'polypeptide(L)'
;MKKLLLSTCVVLTVISPQVFAETDFTPSKDKLYHLSGSALLGFGTNYVLKDWRHAFGTCVTIGLAKEIYDEVDYGGGSTADMAYNIIGCGIGVGVGESLGVKMAFVPERNLDGFMIAVRYDF
;
A
#
# COMPACT_ATOMS: atom_id res chain seq x y z
N MET A 1 20.92 -22.02 19.61
CA MET A 1 21.76 -20.79 19.54
C MET A 1 21.87 -20.14 18.15
N LYS A 2 21.10 -20.56 17.12
CA LYS A 2 21.16 -19.93 15.77
C LYS A 2 20.03 -18.92 15.47
N LYS A 3 18.98 -18.87 16.29
CA LYS A 3 17.83 -17.98 16.10
C LYS A 3 18.01 -16.59 16.72
N LEU A 4 19.04 -16.41 17.56
CA LEU A 4 19.29 -15.14 18.27
C LEU A 4 20.17 -14.18 17.45
N LEU A 5 20.98 -14.69 16.52
CA LEU A 5 21.88 -13.90 15.68
C LEU A 5 21.19 -13.23 14.48
N LEU A 6 20.09 -13.81 13.99
CA LEU A 6 19.34 -13.23 12.86
C LEU A 6 18.46 -12.04 13.30
N SER A 7 18.08 -12.01 14.58
CA SER A 7 17.25 -10.93 15.13
C SER A 7 18.05 -9.66 15.46
N THR A 8 19.38 -9.75 15.60
CA THR A 8 20.23 -8.61 15.96
C THR A 8 20.61 -7.75 14.76
N CYS A 9 20.68 -8.32 13.55
CA CYS A 9 20.97 -7.55 12.33
C CYS A 9 19.79 -6.67 11.87
N VAL A 10 18.55 -7.05 12.17
CA VAL A 10 17.35 -6.26 11.78
C VAL A 10 17.13 -5.06 12.72
N VAL A 11 17.67 -5.11 13.95
CA VAL A 11 17.51 -4.04 14.94
C VAL A 11 18.65 -3.00 14.86
N LEU A 12 19.84 -3.38 14.39
CA LEU A 12 20.99 -2.47 14.33
C LEU A 12 20.99 -1.49 13.14
N THR A 13 20.12 -1.66 12.13
CA THR A 13 20.04 -0.72 10.99
C THR A 13 19.10 0.46 11.23
N VAL A 14 18.38 0.51 12.36
CA VAL A 14 17.36 1.53 12.63
C VAL A 14 17.95 2.77 13.36
N ILE A 15 19.23 2.74 13.74
CA ILE A 15 19.83 3.81 14.57
C ILE A 15 21.12 4.34 13.94
N SER A 16 21.02 4.91 12.74
CA SER A 16 21.99 5.90 12.27
C SER A 16 21.27 7.22 11.99
N PRO A 17 21.42 8.25 12.84
CA PRO A 17 20.69 9.52 12.69
C PRO A 17 21.31 10.45 11.63
N GLN A 18 21.86 9.92 10.53
CA GLN A 18 22.68 10.71 9.59
C GLN A 18 22.10 10.88 8.19
N VAL A 19 20.81 10.60 7.98
CA VAL A 19 20.12 10.87 6.71
C VAL A 19 18.92 11.78 6.96
N PHE A 20 19.17 12.99 7.45
CA PHE A 20 18.23 14.09 7.19
C PHE A 20 18.52 14.61 5.79
N ALA A 21 18.13 13.82 4.77
CA ALA A 21 17.86 14.40 3.47
C ALA A 21 16.71 15.41 3.67
N GLU A 22 16.83 16.61 3.11
CA GLU A 22 15.70 17.53 3.01
C GLU A 22 14.54 16.79 2.34
N THR A 23 13.53 16.43 3.13
CA THR A 23 12.37 15.70 2.63
C THR A 23 11.35 16.73 2.21
N ASP A 24 11.23 16.92 0.89
CA ASP A 24 10.21 17.80 0.33
C ASP A 24 8.84 17.12 0.35
N PHE A 25 7.99 17.56 1.28
CA PHE A 25 6.61 17.12 1.40
C PHE A 25 5.62 17.96 0.60
N THR A 26 6.10 18.93 -0.20
CA THR A 26 5.24 19.75 -1.04
C THR A 26 4.38 18.84 -1.92
N PRO A 27 3.05 19.04 -1.97
CA PRO A 27 2.15 18.22 -2.78
C PRO A 27 2.33 18.51 -4.27
N SER A 28 3.45 18.03 -4.81
CA SER A 28 3.76 18.05 -6.22
C SER A 28 2.90 17.02 -6.96
N LYS A 29 2.87 17.13 -8.29
CA LYS A 29 2.16 16.18 -9.15
C LYS A 29 2.59 14.73 -8.89
N ASP A 30 3.89 14.54 -8.67
CA ASP A 30 4.48 13.25 -8.34
C ASP A 30 3.94 12.71 -7.01
N LYS A 31 3.97 13.51 -5.94
CA LYS A 31 3.42 13.12 -4.62
C LYS A 31 1.95 12.74 -4.67
N LEU A 32 1.17 13.43 -5.50
CA LEU A 32 -0.24 13.11 -5.72
C LEU A 32 -0.44 11.77 -6.45
N TYR A 33 0.49 11.34 -7.31
CA TYR A 33 0.45 10.00 -7.91
C TYR A 33 0.73 8.90 -6.89
N HIS A 34 1.70 9.10 -6.01
CA HIS A 34 1.96 8.20 -4.88
C HIS A 34 0.74 8.06 -3.97
N LEU A 35 0.12 9.18 -3.63
CA LEU A 35 -1.11 9.22 -2.83
C LEU A 35 -2.28 8.49 -3.49
N SER A 36 -2.63 8.89 -4.72
CA SER A 36 -3.81 8.37 -5.43
C SER A 36 -3.64 6.92 -5.87
N GLY A 37 -2.46 6.55 -6.36
CA GLY A 37 -2.12 5.17 -6.70
C GLY A 37 -2.22 4.26 -5.48
N SER A 38 -1.65 4.69 -4.35
CA SER A 38 -1.72 3.92 -3.10
C SER A 38 -3.13 3.88 -2.49
N ALA A 39 -3.95 4.91 -2.71
CA ALA A 39 -5.37 4.86 -2.33
C ALA A 39 -6.16 3.82 -3.14
N LEU A 40 -5.96 3.76 -4.44
CA LEU A 40 -6.59 2.74 -5.28
C LEU A 40 -6.09 1.33 -4.91
N LEU A 41 -4.78 1.19 -4.68
CA LEU A 41 -4.19 -0.07 -4.26
C LEU A 41 -4.71 -0.51 -2.89
N GLY A 42 -4.78 0.39 -1.91
CA GLY A 42 -5.30 0.12 -0.57
C GLY A 42 -6.77 -0.30 -0.58
N PHE A 43 -7.58 0.34 -1.43
CA PHE A 43 -8.96 -0.09 -1.65
C PHE A 43 -9.02 -1.49 -2.27
N GLY A 44 -8.22 -1.75 -3.30
CA GLY A 44 -8.17 -3.04 -3.98
C GLY A 44 -7.68 -4.18 -3.07
N THR A 45 -6.63 -3.95 -2.28
CA THR A 45 -6.14 -4.95 -1.31
C THR A 45 -7.13 -5.20 -0.20
N ASN A 46 -7.84 -4.16 0.26
CA ASN A 46 -8.92 -4.30 1.24
C ASN A 46 -10.06 -5.16 0.69
N TYR A 47 -10.48 -4.87 -0.54
CA TYR A 47 -11.51 -5.65 -1.23
C TYR A 47 -11.15 -7.14 -1.35
N VAL A 48 -9.88 -7.47 -1.66
CA VAL A 48 -9.42 -8.87 -1.80
C VAL A 48 -9.23 -9.56 -0.45
N LEU A 49 -8.55 -8.91 0.50
CA LEU A 49 -8.13 -9.53 1.76
C LEU A 49 -9.21 -9.48 2.85
N LYS A 50 -10.15 -8.53 2.77
CA LYS A 50 -11.29 -8.35 3.70
C LYS A 50 -10.87 -8.21 5.18
N ASP A 51 -9.62 -7.84 5.41
CA ASP A 51 -9.06 -7.52 6.72
C ASP A 51 -8.19 -6.28 6.55
N TRP A 52 -8.59 -5.18 7.18
CA TRP A 52 -7.94 -3.89 7.01
C TRP A 52 -6.46 -3.89 7.39
N ARG A 53 -6.04 -4.74 8.35
CA ARG A 53 -4.65 -4.81 8.80
C ARG A 53 -3.77 -5.44 7.73
N HIS A 54 -4.23 -6.57 7.18
CA HIS A 54 -3.53 -7.25 6.09
C HIS A 54 -3.57 -6.42 4.81
N ALA A 55 -4.68 -5.75 4.52
CA ALA A 55 -4.83 -4.85 3.38
C ALA A 55 -3.88 -3.66 3.43
N PHE A 56 -3.85 -2.97 4.57
CA PHE A 56 -2.98 -1.82 4.80
C PHE A 56 -1.52 -2.25 4.75
N GLY A 57 -1.15 -3.32 5.48
CA GLY A 57 0.21 -3.85 5.47
C GLY A 57 0.67 -4.26 4.07
N THR A 58 -0.20 -4.92 3.29
CA THR A 58 0.10 -5.31 1.90
C THR A 58 0.31 -4.08 1.02
N CYS A 59 -0.57 -3.09 1.09
CA CYS A 59 -0.47 -1.86 0.30
C CYS A 59 0.82 -1.10 0.62
N VAL A 60 1.12 -0.89 1.91
CA VAL A 60 2.35 -0.22 2.35
C VAL A 60 3.60 -1.00 1.93
N THR A 61 3.57 -2.33 1.99
CA THR A 61 4.70 -3.17 1.54
C THR A 61 4.96 -3.02 0.04
N ILE A 62 3.90 -2.93 -0.78
CA ILE A 62 4.04 -2.68 -2.22
C ILE A 62 4.61 -1.28 -2.47
N GLY A 63 4.13 -0.26 -1.76
CA GLY A 63 4.67 1.10 -1.83
C GLY A 63 6.17 1.14 -1.47
N LEU A 64 6.57 0.48 -0.39
CA LEU A 64 7.97 0.35 -0.01
C LEU A 64 8.81 -0.35 -1.10
N ALA A 65 8.29 -1.44 -1.67
CA ALA A 65 8.98 -2.15 -2.75
C ALA A 65 9.17 -1.26 -3.99
N LYS A 66 8.19 -0.40 -4.31
CA LYS A 66 8.27 0.59 -5.39
C LYS A 66 9.32 1.66 -5.11
N GLU A 67 9.40 2.20 -3.89
CA GLU A 67 10.47 3.17 -3.54
C GLU A 67 11.88 2.54 -3.55
N ILE A 68 12.00 1.28 -3.09
CA ILE A 68 13.28 0.54 -3.18
C ILE A 68 13.67 0.32 -4.64
N TYR A 69 12.69 -0.01 -5.50
CA TYR A 69 12.93 -0.17 -6.92
C TYR A 69 13.41 1.14 -7.57
N ASP A 70 12.73 2.26 -7.31
CA ASP A 70 13.10 3.56 -7.87
C ASP A 70 14.49 4.02 -7.42
N GLU A 71 14.87 3.72 -6.16
CA GLU A 71 16.23 3.98 -5.67
C GLU A 71 17.29 3.15 -6.42
N VAL A 72 17.02 1.87 -6.67
CA VAL A 72 17.95 0.98 -7.37
C VAL A 72 18.02 1.28 -8.87
N ASP A 73 16.91 1.66 -9.49
CA ASP A 73 16.80 1.88 -10.95
C ASP A 73 17.41 3.22 -11.36
N TYR A 74 17.06 4.31 -10.65
CA TYR A 74 17.51 5.66 -11.04
C TYR A 74 17.81 6.61 -9.86
N GLY A 75 17.90 6.11 -8.62
CA GLY A 75 18.19 6.92 -7.42
C GLY A 75 17.05 7.86 -7.02
N GLY A 76 15.80 7.46 -7.31
CA GLY A 76 14.61 8.26 -7.07
C GLY A 76 13.86 7.97 -5.78
N GLY A 77 14.37 7.11 -4.90
CA GLY A 77 13.66 6.70 -3.71
C GLY A 77 13.47 7.88 -2.76
N SER A 78 12.24 8.11 -2.29
CA SER A 78 11.96 9.22 -1.38
C SER A 78 11.14 8.82 -0.17
N THR A 79 11.56 9.28 1.01
CA THR A 79 10.77 9.18 2.23
C THR A 79 9.46 9.97 2.12
N ALA A 80 9.44 11.07 1.37
CA ALA A 80 8.22 11.83 1.13
C ALA A 80 7.23 11.00 0.31
N ASP A 81 7.69 10.34 -0.77
CA ASP A 81 6.86 9.43 -1.57
C ASP A 81 6.31 8.28 -0.76
N MET A 82 7.15 7.69 0.09
CA MET A 82 6.70 6.66 1.02
C MET A 82 5.61 7.15 1.97
N ALA A 83 5.71 8.38 2.48
CA ALA A 83 4.67 8.94 3.33
C ALA A 83 3.35 9.16 2.58
N TYR A 84 3.39 9.67 1.36
CA TYR A 84 2.21 9.79 0.51
C TYR A 84 1.62 8.42 0.16
N ASN A 85 2.45 7.39 -0.05
CA ASN A 85 2.00 6.00 -0.21
C ASN A 85 1.25 5.52 1.04
N ILE A 86 1.81 5.73 2.24
CA ILE A 86 1.19 5.33 3.51
C ILE A 86 -0.17 6.01 3.72
N ILE A 87 -0.24 7.33 3.50
CA ILE A 87 -1.49 8.09 3.63
C ILE A 87 -2.52 7.59 2.61
N GLY A 88 -2.09 7.38 1.37
CA GLY A 88 -2.95 6.85 0.30
C GLY A 88 -3.52 5.49 0.67
N CYS A 89 -2.67 4.53 1.06
CA CYS A 89 -3.09 3.22 1.54
C CYS A 89 -4.11 3.32 2.67
N GLY A 90 -3.90 4.21 3.64
CA GLY A 90 -4.84 4.45 4.74
C GLY A 90 -6.21 4.94 4.26
N ILE A 91 -6.24 5.90 3.34
CA ILE A 91 -7.49 6.40 2.73
C ILE A 91 -8.20 5.26 1.99
N GLY A 92 -7.49 4.53 1.12
CA GLY A 92 -8.05 3.46 0.32
C GLY A 92 -8.67 2.34 1.16
N VAL A 93 -7.92 1.86 2.17
CA VAL A 93 -8.39 0.85 3.11
C VAL A 93 -9.57 1.35 3.92
N GLY A 94 -9.48 2.58 4.46
CA GLY A 94 -10.55 3.18 5.25
C GLY A 94 -11.85 3.35 4.46
N VAL A 95 -11.76 3.73 3.18
CA VAL A 95 -12.90 3.78 2.26
C VAL A 95 -13.48 2.39 2.01
N GLY A 96 -12.63 1.38 1.77
CA GLY A 96 -13.07 -0.01 1.60
C GLY A 96 -13.85 -0.54 2.80
N GLU A 97 -13.35 -0.31 4.01
CA GLU A 97 -14.02 -0.67 5.27
C GLU A 97 -15.34 0.09 5.46
N SER A 98 -15.34 1.40 5.23
CA SER A 98 -16.52 2.26 5.48
C SER A 98 -17.66 1.97 4.52
N LEU A 99 -17.36 1.62 3.28
CA LEU A 99 -18.36 1.30 2.26
C LEU A 99 -18.84 -0.15 2.33
N GLY A 100 -18.20 -1.00 3.15
CA GLY A 100 -18.55 -2.42 3.28
C GLY A 100 -18.56 -3.16 1.93
N VAL A 101 -17.78 -2.69 0.93
CA VAL A 101 -17.90 -3.17 -0.45
C VAL A 101 -17.43 -4.61 -0.53
N LYS A 102 -18.40 -5.51 -0.65
CA LYS A 102 -18.17 -6.90 -1.00
C LYS A 102 -18.62 -7.07 -2.44
N MET A 103 -17.74 -6.83 -3.41
CA MET A 103 -18.02 -7.33 -4.76
C MET A 103 -17.96 -8.86 -4.74
N ALA A 104 -19.00 -9.49 -5.27
CA ALA A 104 -19.04 -10.92 -5.51
C ALA A 104 -18.88 -11.12 -7.02
N PHE A 105 -17.84 -11.83 -7.41
CA PHE A 105 -17.77 -12.38 -8.76
C PHE A 105 -18.76 -13.53 -8.81
N VAL A 106 -19.92 -13.29 -9.43
CA VAL A 106 -20.89 -14.35 -9.69
C VAL A 106 -20.57 -14.88 -11.08
N PRO A 107 -19.89 -16.03 -11.22
CA PRO A 107 -19.73 -16.65 -12.52
C PRO A 107 -21.12 -17.08 -12.99
N GLU A 108 -21.66 -16.37 -13.98
CA GLU A 108 -22.87 -16.79 -14.65
C GLU A 108 -22.53 -18.06 -15.44
N ARG A 109 -23.18 -19.18 -15.13
CA ARG A 109 -22.90 -20.48 -15.76
C ARG A 109 -23.41 -20.57 -17.22
N ASN A 110 -23.69 -19.44 -17.87
CA ASN A 110 -24.07 -19.36 -19.28
C ASN A 110 -23.21 -18.29 -19.97
N LEU A 111 -22.71 -18.65 -21.14
CA LEU A 111 -21.55 -18.13 -21.85
C LEU A 111 -21.64 -16.71 -22.44
N ASP A 112 -22.31 -15.72 -21.82
CA ASP A 112 -22.51 -14.40 -22.46
C ASP A 112 -22.15 -13.16 -21.62
N GLY A 113 -21.49 -13.30 -20.46
CA GLY A 113 -21.01 -12.12 -19.74
C GLY A 113 -20.43 -12.38 -18.35
N PHE A 114 -19.65 -11.41 -17.89
CA PHE A 114 -19.21 -11.31 -16.50
C PHE A 114 -19.99 -10.17 -15.85
N MET A 115 -20.86 -10.51 -14.89
CA MET A 115 -21.51 -9.51 -14.05
C MET A 115 -20.66 -9.22 -12.80
N ILE A 116 -20.26 -7.97 -12.64
CA ILE A 116 -19.73 -7.47 -11.36
C ILE A 116 -20.93 -7.17 -10.47
N ALA A 117 -21.27 -8.08 -9.56
CA ALA A 117 -22.27 -7.82 -8.54
C ALA A 117 -21.60 -7.07 -7.38
N VAL A 118 -21.79 -5.76 -7.33
CA VAL A 118 -21.37 -4.95 -6.17
C VAL A 118 -22.48 -5.04 -5.12
N ARG A 119 -22.21 -5.73 -4.00
CA ARG A 119 -23.09 -5.70 -2.83
C ARG A 119 -22.54 -4.73 -1.78
N TYR A 120 -23.43 -3.90 -1.27
CA TYR A 120 -23.22 -3.01 -0.14
C TYR A 120 -24.06 -3.55 1.01
N ASP A 121 -23.44 -3.89 2.12
CA ASP A 121 -24.14 -4.20 3.37
C ASP A 121 -24.25 -2.87 4.15
N PHE A 122 -25.45 -2.26 4.16
CA PHE A 122 -25.78 -1.14 5.06
C PHE A 122 -26.32 -1.67 6.39
#